data_AF-A0A2M7W2I4-F1
#
_entry.id   AF-A0A2M7W2I4-F1
#
_cell.length_a   1.000
_cell.length_b   1.000
_cell.length_c   1.000
_cell.angle_alpha   90.00
_cell.angle_beta   90.00
_cell.angle_gamma   90.00
#
_symmetry.space_group_name_H-M   'P 1'
#
loop_
_entity.id
_entity.type
_entity.pdbx_description
1 polymer ?
#
loop_
_entity_poly.entity_id
_entity_poly.type
_entity_poly.pdbx_seq_one_letter_code
_entity_poly.pdbx_strand_id
1 'polypeptide(L)' 'MLASLAKEELIAQVLKALLELKDEEQEVIELRLTSELPFKEMSVILESTEAAVKMKYSRAIDKLKTLCGRKDETN' A
#
# COMPACT_ATOMS: atom_id res chain seq x y z
N MET A 1 13.33 -15.98 19.82
CA MET A 1 14.44 -15.56 18.94
C MET A 1 14.11 -15.81 17.47
N LEU A 2 13.82 -17.05 17.04
CA LEU A 2 13.50 -17.38 15.64
C LEU A 2 12.29 -16.61 15.05
N ALA A 3 11.22 -16.41 15.84
CA ALA A 3 10.05 -15.67 15.40
C ALA A 3 10.31 -14.16 15.15
N SER A 4 11.33 -13.57 15.80
CA SER A 4 11.72 -12.16 15.59
C SER A 4 12.41 -11.99 14.25
N LEU A 5 13.35 -12.88 13.94
CA LEU A 5 14.10 -12.88 12.68
C LEU A 5 13.17 -13.03 11.47
N ALA A 6 12.20 -13.94 11.55
CA ALA A 6 11.20 -14.12 10.48
C ALA A 6 10.33 -12.86 10.28
N LYS A 7 9.98 -12.16 11.37
CA LYS A 7 9.23 -10.90 11.31
C LYS A 7 10.06 -9.78 10.70
N GLU A 8 11.32 -9.65 11.08
CA GLU A 8 12.24 -8.63 10.55
C GLU A 8 12.47 -8.80 9.04
N GLU A 9 12.62 -10.04 8.58
CA GLU A 9 12.73 -10.37 7.15
C GLU A 9 11.46 -10.00 6.38
N LEU A 10 10.28 -10.30 6.94
CA LEU A 10 8.98 -9.89 6.36
C LEU A 10 8.86 -8.37 6.26
N ILE A 11 9.28 -7.64 7.30
CA ILE A 11 9.28 -6.17 7.29
C ILE A 11 10.22 -5.66 6.20
N ALA A 12 11.44 -6.21 6.10
CA ALA A 12 12.41 -5.81 5.08
C ALA A 12 11.89 -6.03 3.66
N GLN A 13 11.18 -7.14 3.42
CA GLN A 13 10.55 -7.42 2.12
C GLN A 13 9.45 -6.42 1.78
N VAL A 14 8.57 -6.10 2.74
CA VAL A 14 7.50 -5.10 2.54
C VAL A 14 8.10 -3.72 2.30
N LEU A 15 9.11 -3.31 3.06
CA LEU A 15 9.79 -2.02 2.88
C LEU A 15 10.44 -1.92 1.50
N LYS A 16 11.12 -2.98 1.04
CA LYS A 16 11.70 -3.01 -0.30
C LYS A 16 10.61 -2.89 -1.37
N ALA A 17 9.49 -3.61 -1.22
CA ALA A 17 8.38 -3.55 -2.16
C ALA A 17 7.69 -2.17 -2.17
N LEU A 18 7.59 -1.50 -1.02
CA LEU A 18 7.07 -0.13 -0.93
C LEU A 18 7.94 0.85 -1.71
N LEU A 19 9.27 0.72 -1.65
CA LEU A 19 10.22 1.59 -2.38
C LEU A 19 10.15 1.42 -3.91
N GLU A 20 9.57 0.33 -4.41
CA GLU A 20 9.35 0.06 -5.84
C GLU A 20 8.01 0.62 -6.35
N LEU A 21 7.13 1.09 -5.44
CA LEU A 21 5.92 1.81 -5.80
C LEU A 21 6.25 3.25 -6.21
N LYS A 22 5.42 3.82 -7.09
CA LYS A 22 5.51 5.25 -7.42
C LYS A 22 5.15 6.09 -6.20
N ASP A 23 5.65 7.32 -6.14
CA ASP A 23 5.36 8.26 -5.04
C ASP A 23 3.85 8.41 -4.79
N GLU A 24 3.05 8.57 -5.85
CA GLU A 24 1.58 8.66 -5.75
C GLU A 24 0.91 7.38 -5.22
N GLU A 25 1.52 6.21 -5.45
CA GLU A 25 1.04 4.92 -4.93
C GLU A 25 1.42 4.76 -3.46
N GLN A 26 2.61 5.20 -3.06
CA GLN A 26 3.06 5.23 -1.67
C GLN A 26 2.20 6.19 -0.84
N GLU A 27 1.95 7.40 -1.35
CA GLU A 27 1.18 8.45 -0.69
C GLU A 27 -0.24 7.99 -0.33
N VAL A 28 -0.96 7.33 -1.25
CA VAL A 28 -2.31 6.82 -0.93
C VAL A 28 -2.30 5.70 0.10
N ILE A 29 -1.22 4.91 0.19
CA ILE A 29 -1.06 3.86 1.19
C ILE A 29 -0.77 4.50 2.56
N GLU A 30 0.14 5.47 2.60
CA GLU A 30 0.51 6.19 3.82
C GLU A 30 -0.69 6.91 4.44
N LEU A 31 -1.41 7.70 3.64
CA LEU A 31 -2.61 8.41 4.08
C LEU A 31 -3.67 7.45 4.63
N ARG A 32 -3.79 6.24 4.06
CA ARG A 32 -4.83 5.28 4.44
C ARG A 32 -4.45 4.41 5.64
N LEU A 33 -3.20 3.96 5.73
CA LEU A 33 -2.76 2.98 6.74
C LEU A 33 -1.98 3.60 7.90
N THR A 34 -1.21 4.66 7.65
CA THR A 34 -0.45 5.36 8.70
C THR A 34 -1.29 6.46 9.32
N SER A 35 -1.93 7.29 8.49
CA SER A 35 -2.77 8.41 8.95
C SER A 35 -4.24 8.03 9.15
N GLU A 36 -4.63 6.79 8.82
CA GLU A 36 -5.97 6.23 8.98
C GLU A 36 -7.11 7.06 8.34
N LEU A 37 -6.79 7.89 7.34
CA LEU A 37 -7.77 8.81 6.78
C LEU A 37 -8.86 8.08 5.98
N PRO A 38 -10.12 8.54 6.04
CA PRO A 38 -11.18 8.06 5.18
C PRO A 38 -10.95 8.54 3.74
N PHE A 39 -11.37 7.73 2.74
CA PHE A 39 -11.21 8.06 1.32
C PHE A 39 -11.79 9.43 0.93
N LYS A 40 -12.85 9.86 1.62
CA LYS A 40 -13.45 11.19 1.42
C LYS A 40 -12.46 12.31 1.75
N GLU A 41 -11.76 12.23 2.87
CA GLU A 41 -10.76 13.23 3.26
C GLU A 41 -9.51 13.18 2.36
N MET A 42 -9.06 11.97 2.01
CA MET A 42 -7.97 11.78 1.05
C MET A 42 -8.31 12.41 -0.31
N SER A 43 -9.57 12.35 -0.75
CA SER A 43 -9.99 12.93 -2.03
C SER A 43 -9.85 14.45 -2.07
N VAL A 44 -10.03 15.12 -0.92
CA VAL A 44 -9.80 16.55 -0.77
C VAL A 44 -8.31 16.86 -0.79
N ILE A 45 -7.49 16.10 -0.05
CA ILE A 45 -6.03 16.29 0.04
C ILE A 45 -5.36 16.09 -1.33
N LEU A 46 -5.78 15.06 -2.06
CA LEU A 46 -5.18 14.66 -3.34
C LEU A 46 -5.83 15.32 -4.56
N GLU A 47 -6.74 16.29 -4.33
CA GLU A 47 -7.48 17.01 -5.38
C GLU A 47 -8.08 16.08 -6.44
N SER A 48 -8.69 14.98 -5.97
CA SER A 48 -9.21 13.90 -6.81
C SER A 48 -10.60 13.46 -6.38
N THR A 49 -11.23 12.57 -7.13
CA THR A 49 -12.53 12.00 -6.71
C THR A 49 -12.31 10.86 -5.73
N GLU A 50 -13.24 10.67 -4.79
CA GLU A 50 -13.17 9.54 -3.84
C GLU A 50 -13.05 8.18 -4.56
N ALA A 51 -13.73 8.02 -5.70
CA ALA A 51 -13.64 6.82 -6.53
C ALA A 51 -12.23 6.63 -7.13
N ALA A 52 -11.62 7.69 -7.64
CA ALA A 52 -10.25 7.64 -8.17
C ALA A 52 -9.23 7.28 -7.07
N VAL A 53 -9.38 7.85 -5.87
CA VAL A 53 -8.52 7.53 -4.72
C VAL A 53 -8.69 6.06 -4.30
N LYS A 54 -9.93 5.55 -4.21
CA LYS A 54 -10.19 4.12 -3.93
C LYS A 54 -9.53 3.20 -4.95
N MET A 55 -9.65 3.51 -6.24
CA MET A 55 -9.02 2.73 -7.30
C MET A 55 -7.49 2.80 -7.21
N LYS A 56 -6.92 3.99 -6.98
CA LYS A 56 -5.48 4.17 -6.84
C LYS A 56 -4.95 3.37 -5.64
N TYR A 57 -5.61 3.46 -4.48
CA TYR A 57 -5.28 2.66 -3.31
C TYR A 57 -5.36 1.16 -3.58
N SER A 58 -6.45 0.65 -4.16
CA SER A 58 -6.60 -0.77 -4.48
C SER A 58 -5.46 -1.27 -5.37
N ARG A 59 -5.17 -0.56 -6.46
CA ARG A 59 -4.09 -0.92 -7.39
C ARG A 59 -2.71 -0.86 -6.73
N ALA A 60 -2.47 0.13 -5.88
CA ALA A 60 -1.22 0.25 -5.13
C ALA A 60 -1.02 -0.95 -4.19
N ILE A 61 -2.09 -1.38 -3.49
CA ILE A 61 -2.07 -2.57 -2.63
C ILE A 61 -1.83 -3.86 -3.44
N ASP A 62 -2.53 -4.05 -4.56
CA ASP A 62 -2.36 -5.24 -5.40
C ASP A 62 -0.95 -5.33 -5.97
N LYS A 63 -0.40 -4.19 -6.38
CA LYS A 63 1.00 -4.08 -6.83
C LYS A 63 1.97 -4.39 -5.69
N LEU A 64 1.74 -3.85 -4.49
CA LEU A 64 2.57 -4.12 -3.31
C LEU A 64 2.60 -5.62 -2.97
N LYS A 65 1.45 -6.28 -2.98
CA LYS A 65 1.35 -7.73 -2.76
C LYS A 65 2.10 -8.53 -3.83
N THR A 66 1.95 -8.15 -5.10
CA THR A 66 2.66 -8.77 -6.22
C THR A 66 4.17 -8.67 -6.04
N LEU A 67 4.67 -7.50 -5.65
CA LEU A 67 6.10 -7.25 -5.36
C LEU A 67 6.60 -8.05 -4.15
N CYS A 68 5.75 -8.29 -3.16
CA CYS A 68 6.04 -9.18 -2.02
C CYS A 68 5.93 -10.68 -2.36
N GLY A 69 5.65 -11.05 -3.62
CA GLY A 69 5.48 -12.45 -4.03
C GLY A 69 4.17 -13.10 -3.60
N ARG A 70 3.20 -12.32 -3.08
CA ARG A 70 1.82 -12.80 -2.92
C ARG A 70 1.13 -12.78 -4.28
N LYS A 71 0.91 -13.94 -4.87
CA LYS A 71 -0.04 -14.10 -5.97
C LYS A 71 -1.44 -14.13 -5.37
N ASP A 72 -2.20 -13.06 -5.53
CA ASP A 72 -3.63 -13.12 -5.30
C ASP A 72 -4.27 -13.86 -6.50
N GLU A 73 -4.84 -15.03 -6.26
CA GLU A 73 -5.78 -15.68 -7.17
C GLU A 73 -7.01 -14.77 -7.30
N THR A 74 -7.03 -13.90 -8.30
CA THR A 74 -8.24 -13.14 -8.64
C THR A 74 -8.77 -13.68 -9.96
N ASN A 75 -9.85 -14.46 -9.84
CA ASN A 75 -10.71 -14.99 -10.90
C ASN A 75 -11.49 -13.87 -11.60
#